data_AF-A0A3Q8SC40-F1
#
_entry.id   AF-A0A3Q8SC40-F1
#
_cell.length_a   1.000
_cell.length_b   1.000
_cell.length_c   1.000
_cell.angle_alpha   90.00
_cell.angle_beta   90.00
_cell.angle_gamma   90.00
#
_symmetry.space_group_name_H-M   'P 1'
#
loop_
_entity.id
_entity.type
_entity.pdbx_description
1 polymer ?
#
loop_
_entity_poly.entity_id
_entity_poly.type
_entity_poly.pdbx_seq_one_letter_code
_entity_poly.pdbx_strand_id
1 'polypeptide(L)' 'MALINCDKCGVLMIWKSAHLCSDCLRLQFEEVNKVKDYLAEHPQASIMEVERKTKVSLRTIQEIALK' A
#
# COMPACT_ATOMS: atom_id res chain seq x y z
N MET A 1 -26.01 9.45 -6.11
CA MET A 1 -25.05 8.54 -5.44
C MET A 1 -24.50 7.61 -6.53
N ALA A 2 -23.19 7.64 -6.81
CA ALA A 2 -22.60 6.75 -7.81
C ALA A 2 -22.09 5.47 -7.14
N LEU A 3 -22.23 4.33 -7.81
CA LEU A 3 -21.62 3.07 -7.40
C LEU A 3 -20.37 2.84 -8.24
N ILE A 4 -19.30 2.40 -7.59
CA ILE A 4 -18.04 2.02 -8.23
C ILE A 4 -17.54 0.69 -7.66
N ASN A 5 -16.65 0.04 -8.38
CA ASN A 5 -15.89 -1.09 -7.85
C ASN A 5 -14.58 -0.56 -7.25
N CYS A 6 -14.12 -1.19 -6.17
CA CYS A 6 -12.79 -0.89 -5.62
C CYS A 6 -11.69 -1.29 -6.62
N ASP A 7 -10.73 -0.40 -6.86
CA ASP A 7 -9.64 -0.64 -7.82
C ASP A 7 -8.69 -1.79 -7.42
N LYS A 8 -8.64 -2.16 -6.13
CA LYS A 8 -7.76 -3.23 -5.61
C LYS A 8 -8.45 -4.60 -5.54
N CYS A 9 -9.68 -4.67 -5.02
CA CYS A 9 -10.38 -5.95 -4.78
C CYS A 9 -11.68 -6.13 -5.57
N GLY A 10 -12.16 -5.11 -6.27
CA GLY A 10 -13.37 -5.19 -7.10
C GLY A 10 -14.70 -5.11 -6.35
N VAL A 11 -14.70 -4.99 -5.01
CA VAL A 11 -15.96 -4.90 -4.25
C VAL A 11 -16.78 -3.68 -4.67
N LEU A 12 -18.09 -3.86 -4.81
CA LEU A 12 -19.02 -2.77 -5.12
C LEU A 12 -19.19 -1.87 -3.89
N MET A 13 -19.01 -0.56 -4.07
CA MET A 13 -19.10 0.42 -3.00
C MET A 13 -19.70 1.73 -3.51
N ILE A 14 -20.23 2.54 -2.58
CA ILE A 14 -20.60 3.93 -2.89
C ILE A 14 -19.31 4.72 -3.16
N TRP A 15 -19.31 5.49 -4.25
CA TRP A 15 -18.21 6.37 -4.59
C TRP A 15 -17.90 7.35 -3.45
N LYS A 16 -16.61 7.49 -3.14
CA LYS A 16 -16.03 8.40 -2.16
C LYS A 16 -14.82 9.10 -2.79
N SER A 17 -14.11 9.92 -2.02
CA SER A 17 -12.88 10.58 -2.47
C SER A 17 -11.75 9.60 -2.86
N ALA A 18 -11.77 8.37 -2.34
CA ALA A 18 -10.84 7.30 -2.72
C ALA A 18 -11.55 6.24 -3.57
N HIS A 19 -10.85 5.72 -4.57
CA HIS A 19 -11.28 4.59 -5.41
C HIS A 19 -11.02 3.21 -4.76
N LEU A 20 -10.69 3.21 -3.46
CA LEU A 20 -10.45 2.01 -2.66
C LEU A 20 -11.54 1.85 -1.60
N CYS A 21 -11.97 0.61 -1.36
CA CYS A 21 -12.82 0.31 -0.21
C CYS A 21 -12.03 0.52 1.09
N SER A 22 -12.76 0.63 2.20
CA SER A 22 -12.16 0.90 3.52
C SER A 22 -11.12 -0.15 3.92
N ASP A 23 -11.34 -1.42 3.59
CA ASP A 23 -10.39 -2.50 3.89
C ASP A 23 -9.11 -2.40 3.07
N CYS A 24 -9.24 -2.19 1.75
CA CYS A 24 -8.08 -2.03 0.88
C CYS A 24 -7.26 -0.77 1.23
N LEU A 25 -7.95 0.32 1.60
CA LEU A 25 -7.29 1.54 2.05
C LEU A 25 -6.54 1.32 3.38
N ARG A 26 -7.16 0.63 4.35
CA ARG A 26 -6.50 0.26 5.61
C ARG A 26 -5.26 -0.60 5.37
N LEU A 27 -5.39 -1.64 4.55
CA LEU A 27 -4.26 -2.51 4.19
C LEU A 27 -3.13 -1.73 3.52
N GLN A 28 -3.45 -0.77 2.64
CA GLN A 28 -2.44 0.07 2.01
C GLN A 28 -1.70 0.92 3.05
N PHE A 29 -2.40 1.51 4.02
CA PHE A 29 -1.73 2.23 5.12
C PHE A 29 -0.84 1.33 5.96
N GLU A 30 -1.27 0.09 6.25
CA GLU A 30 -0.45 -0.89 6.97
C GLU A 30 0.80 -1.30 6.18
N GLU A 31 0.68 -1.52 4.87
CA GLU A 31 1.81 -1.79 3.97
C GLU A 31 2.81 -0.63 3.97
N VAL A 32 2.32 0.62 3.91
CA VAL A 32 3.15 1.83 3.96
C VAL A 32 3.91 1.92 5.28
N ASN A 33 3.23 1.74 6.42
CA ASN A 33 3.86 1.83 7.73
C ASN A 33 4.94 0.76 7.89
N LYS A 34 4.67 -0.50 7.51
CA LYS A 34 5.68 -1.58 7.55
C LYS A 34 6.95 -1.24 6.78
N VAL A 35 6.81 -0.66 5.59
CA VAL A 35 7.96 -0.25 4.78
C VAL A 35 8.72 0.89 5.43
N LYS A 36 8.02 1.91 5.94
CA LYS A 36 8.64 3.06 6.61
C LYS A 36 9.38 2.66 7.87
N ASP A 37 8.76 1.83 8.72
CA ASP A 37 9.35 1.34 9.96
C ASP A 37 10.63 0.54 9.66
N TYR A 38 10.59 -0.36 8.66
CA TYR A 38 11.76 -1.14 8.25
C TYR A 38 12.88 -0.26 7.71
N LEU A 39 12.58 0.75 6.89
CA LEU A 39 13.57 1.67 6.35
C LEU A 39 14.17 2.59 7.43
N ALA A 40 13.39 2.95 8.45
CA ALA A 40 13.89 3.73 9.58
C ALA A 40 14.92 2.95 10.41
N GLU A 41 14.70 1.65 10.61
CA GLU A 41 15.64 0.74 11.30
C GLU A 41 16.82 0.32 10.41
N HIS A 42 16.60 0.24 9.09
CA HIS A 42 17.57 -0.24 8.11
C HIS A 42 17.72 0.74 6.93
N PRO A 43 18.33 1.92 7.12
CA PRO A 43 18.39 2.98 6.10
C PRO A 43 19.20 2.61 4.85
N GLN A 44 20.05 1.57 4.92
CA GLN A 44 20.83 1.07 3.80
C GLN A 44 20.24 -0.21 3.17
N ALA A 45 19.05 -0.63 3.59
CA ALA A 45 18.40 -1.81 3.03
C ALA A 45 18.10 -1.63 1.53
N SER A 46 18.39 -2.67 0.74
CA SER A 46 18.03 -2.68 -0.67
C SER A 46 16.52 -2.90 -0.85
N ILE A 47 15.94 -2.41 -1.97
CA ILE A 47 14.51 -2.60 -2.28
C ILE A 47 14.11 -4.10 -2.23
N MET A 48 14.97 -4.99 -2.72
CA MET A 48 14.74 -6.44 -2.68
C MET A 48 14.70 -7.00 -1.25
N GLU A 49 15.49 -6.43 -0.34
CA GLU A 49 15.48 -6.83 1.06
C GLU A 49 14.20 -6.38 1.76
N VAL A 50 13.80 -5.12 1.51
CA VAL A 50 12.56 -4.54 2.02
C VAL A 50 11.37 -5.39 1.58
N GLU A 51 11.27 -5.75 0.30
CA GLU A 51 10.21 -6.65 -0.19
C GLU A 51 10.19 -7.98 0.56
N ARG A 52 11.34 -8.65 0.66
CA ARG A 52 11.41 -9.98 1.30
C ARG A 52 10.96 -9.95 2.76
N LYS A 53 11.29 -8.87 3.48
CA LYS A 53 11.03 -8.69 4.91
C LYS A 53 9.64 -8.17 5.21
N THR A 54 9.20 -7.15 4.48
CA THR A 54 7.88 -6.52 4.69
C THR A 54 6.75 -7.29 4.01
N LYS A 55 7.07 -8.18 3.05
CA LYS A 55 6.11 -8.88 2.17
C LYS A 55 5.24 -7.94 1.33
N VAL A 56 5.68 -6.69 1.17
CA VAL A 56 5.04 -5.70 0.30
C VAL A 56 5.68 -5.79 -1.09
N SER A 57 4.86 -5.69 -2.14
CA SER A 57 5.35 -5.85 -3.52
C SER A 57 6.38 -4.78 -3.90
N LEU A 58 7.36 -5.11 -4.77
CA LEU A 58 8.33 -4.14 -5.29
C LEU A 58 7.68 -2.87 -5.82
N ARG A 59 6.57 -2.99 -6.57
CA ARG A 59 5.87 -1.85 -7.16
C ARG A 59 5.36 -0.91 -6.08
N THR A 60 4.72 -1.45 -5.04
CA THR A 60 4.23 -0.65 -3.91
C THR A 60 5.37 0.00 -3.15
N ILE A 61 6.49 -0.71 -2.93
CA ILE A 61 7.67 -0.13 -2.26
C ILE A 61 8.26 1.02 -3.08
N GLN A 62 8.37 0.88 -4.40
CA GLN A 62 8.84 1.95 -5.28
C GLN A 62 7.94 3.18 -5.22
N GLU A 63 6.62 3.00 -5.20
CA GLU A 63 5.65 4.10 -5.07
C GLU A 63 5.77 4.83 -3.71
N ILE A 64 6.19 4.13 -2.66
CA ILE A 64 6.39 4.67 -1.30
C ILE A 64 7.73 5.39 -1.17
N ALA A 65 8.81 4.82 -1.71
CA ALA A 65 10.17 5.32 -1.52
C ALA A 65 10.55 6.49 -2.46
N LEU A 66 9.81 6.68 -3.56
CA LEU A 66 10.06 7.73 -4.56
C LEU A 66 9.16 8.98 -4.38
N LYS A 67 8.40 9.06 -3.29
CA LYS A 67 7.54 10.20 -2.93
C LYS A 67 7.92 10.77 -1.56
#